data_AF-A0A165K4A8-F1
#
_entry.id   AF-A0A165K4A8-F1
#
_cell.length_a   1.000
_cell.length_b   1.000
_cell.length_c   1.000
_cell.angle_alpha   90.00
_cell.angle_beta   90.00
_cell.angle_gamma   90.00
#
_symmetry.space_group_name_H-M   'P 1'
#
loop_
_entity.id
_entity.type
_entity.pdbx_description
1 polymer ?
#
loop_
_entity_poly.entity_id
_entity_poly.type
_entity_poly.pdbx_seq_one_letter_code
_entity_poly.pdbx_strand_id
1 'polypeptide(L)'
;MTFTKEKPKKLFRFILLLFPIFIGTMGTITLVVLVTWLIPPPEDLLSQLPAIILIAIVIYIPCIISLFIRAFFFKKDERYPEDQEGI
;
A
#
# COMPACT_ATOMS: atom_id res chain seq x y z
N MET A 1 -10.54 -28.52 -13.36
CA MET A 1 -10.24 -27.66 -12.18
C MET A 1 -11.05 -26.38 -12.33
N THR A 2 -12.26 -26.34 -11.79
CA THR A 2 -13.14 -25.17 -11.90
C THR A 2 -12.63 -24.08 -10.95
N PHE A 3 -11.94 -23.09 -11.50
CA PHE A 3 -11.69 -21.84 -10.80
C PHE A 3 -13.04 -21.12 -10.62
N THR A 4 -13.76 -21.47 -9.56
CA THR A 4 -14.92 -20.73 -9.08
C THR A 4 -14.51 -19.27 -8.93
N LYS A 5 -15.13 -18.37 -9.71
CA LYS A 5 -14.82 -16.92 -9.83
C LYS A 5 -14.74 -16.15 -8.50
N GLU A 6 -15.22 -16.73 -7.41
CA GLU A 6 -15.18 -16.16 -6.05
C GLU A 6 -13.80 -16.26 -5.37
N LYS A 7 -13.03 -17.32 -5.65
CA LYS A 7 -11.68 -17.52 -5.10
C LYS A 7 -10.68 -16.41 -5.49
N PRO A 8 -10.60 -15.95 -6.75
CA PRO A 8 -9.67 -14.89 -7.11
C PRO A 8 -10.02 -13.52 -6.50
N LYS A 9 -11.31 -13.18 -6.32
CA LYS A 9 -11.72 -11.92 -5.66
C LYS A 9 -11.21 -11.83 -4.22
N LYS A 10 -11.33 -12.93 -3.46
CA LYS A 10 -10.85 -13.01 -2.06
C LYS A 10 -9.33 -12.93 -1.96
N LEU A 11 -8.62 -13.59 -2.86
CA LEU A 11 -7.16 -13.53 -2.94
C LEU A 11 -6.67 -12.12 -3.31
N PHE A 12 -7.32 -11.48 -4.28
CA PHE A 12 -7.00 -10.11 -4.69
C PHE A 12 -7.20 -9.11 -3.54
N ARG A 13 -8.28 -9.25 -2.76
CA ARG A 13 -8.53 -8.43 -1.55
C ARG A 13 -7.44 -8.57 -0.50
N PHE A 14 -6.89 -9.78 -0.35
CA PHE A 14 -5.81 -10.06 0.57
C PHE A 14 -4.48 -9.47 0.07
N ILE A 15 -4.15 -9.65 -1.20
CA ILE A 15 -2.93 -9.09 -1.81
C ILE A 15 -2.94 -7.56 -1.78
N LEU A 16 -4.08 -6.92 -2.06
CA LEU A 16 -4.24 -5.46 -1.94
C LEU A 16 -4.01 -4.93 -0.53
N LEU A 17 -4.19 -5.77 0.51
CA LEU A 17 -3.86 -5.39 1.89
C LEU A 17 -2.40 -5.72 2.22
N LEU A 18 -1.91 -6.88 1.78
CA LEU A 18 -0.56 -7.32 2.08
C LEU A 18 0.47 -6.39 1.45
N PHE A 19 0.23 -5.91 0.23
CA PHE A 19 1.09 -5.01 -0.51
C PHE A 19 1.45 -3.72 0.28
N PRO A 20 0.50 -2.89 0.73
CA PRO A 20 0.82 -1.68 1.48
C PRO A 20 1.48 -1.97 2.84
N ILE A 21 1.17 -3.10 3.49
CA ILE A 21 1.83 -3.49 4.74
C ILE A 21 3.30 -3.83 4.49
N PHE A 22 3.59 -4.65 3.48
CA PHE A 22 4.96 -5.04 3.15
C PHE A 22 5.79 -3.86 2.63
N ILE A 23 5.27 -3.10 1.67
CA ILE A 23 5.97 -1.95 1.11
C ILE A 23 6.12 -0.84 2.15
N GLY A 24 5.09 -0.57 2.96
CA GLY A 24 5.17 0.42 4.02
C GLY A 24 6.21 0.06 5.08
N THR A 25 6.21 -1.18 5.58
CA THR A 25 7.18 -1.64 6.59
C THR A 25 8.61 -1.66 6.05
N MET A 26 8.84 -2.27 4.88
CA MET A 26 10.16 -2.31 4.26
C MET A 26 10.67 -0.92 3.87
N GLY A 27 9.78 -0.06 3.38
CA GLY A 27 10.09 1.33 3.08
C GLY A 27 10.47 2.13 4.33
N THR A 28 9.75 1.94 5.44
CA THR A 28 10.10 2.56 6.73
C THR A 28 11.47 2.10 7.21
N ILE A 29 11.73 0.78 7.20
CA ILE A 29 13.01 0.22 7.62
C ILE A 29 14.14 0.79 6.76
N THR A 30 13.98 0.78 5.45
CA THR A 30 14.98 1.32 4.51
C THR A 30 15.26 2.79 4.80
N LEU A 31 14.21 3.59 5.03
CA LEU A 31 14.35 5.02 5.30
C LEU A 31 15.06 5.29 6.65
N VAL A 32 14.73 4.52 7.70
CA VAL A 32 15.43 4.61 9.00
C VAL A 32 16.91 4.25 8.84
N VAL A 33 17.22 3.16 8.12
CA VAL A 33 18.60 2.78 7.86
C VAL A 33 19.33 3.87 7.06
N LEU A 34 18.70 4.44 6.04
CA LEU A 34 19.30 5.51 5.24
C LEU A 34 19.60 6.76 6.10
N VAL A 35 18.64 7.18 6.93
CA VAL A 35 18.80 8.37 7.78
C VAL A 35 19.84 8.15 8.88
N THR A 36 19.89 6.96 9.47
CA THR A 36 20.80 6.66 10.59
C THR A 36 22.22 6.33 10.16
N TRP A 37 22.41 5.79 8.95
CA TRP A 37 23.72 5.31 8.48
C TRP A 37 24.36 6.18 7.40
N LEU A 38 23.57 6.82 6.52
CA LEU A 38 24.08 7.54 5.36
C LEU A 38 24.24 9.04 5.60
N ILE A 39 23.51 9.61 6.57
CA ILE A 39 23.51 11.06 6.84
C ILE A 39 24.54 11.34 7.95
N PRO A 40 25.64 12.06 7.66
CA PRO A 40 26.60 12.51 8.68
C PRO A 40 25.97 13.70 9.46
N PRO A 41 26.68 14.50 10.28
CA PRO A 41 26.12 15.23 11.43
C PRO A 41 24.84 16.07 11.14
N PRO A 42 24.03 16.37 12.18
CA PRO A 42 22.65 16.87 12.06
C PRO A 42 22.45 18.16 11.24
N GLU A 43 23.52 18.87 10.91
CA GLU A 43 23.56 20.03 10.00
C GLU A 43 23.21 19.69 8.55
N ASP A 44 23.55 18.49 8.07
CA ASP A 44 23.22 18.03 6.70
C ASP A 44 21.83 17.40 6.59
N LEU A 45 21.18 17.11 7.72
CA LEU A 45 19.85 16.48 7.72
C LEU A 45 18.78 17.44 7.16
N LEU A 46 18.89 18.73 7.45
CA LEU A 46 17.98 19.75 6.94
C LEU A 46 18.12 19.96 5.42
N SER A 47 19.32 19.85 4.87
CA SER A 47 19.55 19.99 3.43
C SER A 47 19.06 18.76 2.65
N GLN A 48 19.05 17.58 3.28
CA GLN A 48 18.57 16.33 2.68
C GLN A 48 17.08 16.03 2.94
N LEU A 49 16.45 16.75 3.86
CA LEU A 49 15.01 16.63 4.19
C LEU A 49 14.10 16.59 2.96
N PRO A 50 14.27 17.45 1.92
CA PRO A 50 13.41 17.43 0.74
C PRO A 50 13.49 16.11 -0.03
N ALA A 51 14.69 15.52 -0.14
CA ALA A 51 14.90 14.26 -0.83
C ALA A 51 14.27 13.09 -0.06
N ILE A 52 14.40 13.08 1.26
CA ILE A 52 13.80 12.07 2.15
C ILE A 52 12.27 12.12 2.06
N ILE A 53 11.69 13.33 2.09
CA ILE A 53 10.24 13.53 1.93
C ILE A 53 9.77 13.03 0.56
N LEU A 54 10.51 13.33 -0.51
CA LEU A 54 10.15 12.89 -1.86
C LEU A 54 10.16 11.36 -1.98
N ILE A 55 11.17 10.69 -1.42
CA ILE A 55 11.24 9.22 -1.37
C ILE A 55 10.09 8.65 -0.54
N ALA A 56 9.78 9.24 0.62
CA ALA A 56 8.65 8.83 1.44
C ALA A 56 7.34 8.95 0.65
N ILE A 57 7.11 10.05 -0.05
CA ILE A 57 5.92 10.25 -0.89
C ILE A 57 5.82 9.14 -1.95
N VAL A 58 6.91 8.84 -2.67
CA VAL A 58 6.93 7.80 -3.71
C VAL A 58 6.62 6.42 -3.14
N ILE A 59 7.08 6.11 -1.93
CA ILE A 59 6.83 4.82 -1.26
C ILE A 59 5.40 4.74 -0.70
N TYR A 60 4.91 5.80 -0.07
CA TYR A 60 3.64 5.76 0.67
C TYR A 60 2.41 6.13 -0.16
N ILE A 61 2.52 6.95 -1.22
CA ILE A 61 1.39 7.21 -2.13
C ILE A 61 0.77 5.93 -2.71
N PRO A 62 1.55 4.99 -3.30
CA PRO A 62 0.96 3.77 -3.84
C PRO A 62 0.35 2.89 -2.73
N CYS A 63 0.87 2.96 -1.48
CA CYS A 63 0.26 2.29 -0.34
C CYS A 63 -1.12 2.88 0.00
N ILE A 64 -1.25 4.21 0.02
CA ILE A 64 -2.51 4.92 0.25
C ILE A 64 -3.51 4.59 -0.86
N ILE A 65 -3.09 4.62 -2.13
CA ILE A 65 -3.94 4.28 -3.27
C ILE A 65 -4.45 2.84 -3.16
N SER A 66 -3.56 1.89 -2.81
CA SER A 66 -3.92 0.48 -2.64
C SER A 66 -4.98 0.30 -1.54
N LEU A 67 -4.80 0.95 -0.39
CA LEU A 67 -5.77 0.94 0.70
C LEU A 67 -7.09 1.63 0.32
N PHE A 68 -7.04 2.73 -0.43
CA PHE A 68 -8.22 3.47 -0.87
C PHE A 68 -9.06 2.66 -1.86
N ILE A 69 -8.42 2.03 -2.85
CA ILE A 69 -9.10 1.12 -3.79
C ILE A 69 -9.74 -0.02 -3.02
N ARG A 70 -9.03 -0.61 -2.05
CA ARG A 70 -9.60 -1.67 -1.20
C ARG A 70 -10.82 -1.17 -0.42
N ALA A 71 -10.73 0.00 0.20
CA ALA A 71 -11.79 0.55 1.02
C ALA A 71 -13.03 0.93 0.19
N PHE A 72 -12.86 1.49 -1.00
CA PHE A 72 -13.97 1.93 -1.84
C PHE A 72 -14.61 0.78 -2.63
N PHE A 73 -13.79 -0.08 -3.25
CA PHE A 73 -14.27 -1.15 -4.12
C PHE A 73 -14.95 -2.27 -3.31
N PHE A 74 -14.34 -2.73 -2.22
CA PHE A 74 -14.94 -3.82 -1.42
C PHE A 74 -16.09 -3.36 -0.50
N LYS A 75 -16.17 -2.06 -0.16
CA LYS A 75 -17.36 -1.50 0.52
C LYS A 75 -18.56 -1.37 -0.43
N LYS A 76 -18.32 -1.31 -1.74
CA LYS A 76 -19.37 -1.33 -2.76
C LYS A 76 -19.92 -2.75 -2.93
N ASP A 77 -19.06 -3.77 -2.97
CA ASP A 77 -19.45 -5.18 -3.04
C ASP A 77 -20.31 -5.63 -1.83
N GLU A 78 -20.08 -5.07 -0.65
CA GLU A 78 -20.88 -5.38 0.56
C GLU A 78 -22.28 -4.72 0.54
N ARG A 79 -22.47 -3.65 -0.25
CA ARG A 79 -23.77 -2.95 -0.39
C ARG A 79 -24.60 -3.39 -1.59
N TYR A 80 -23.98 -3.99 -2.61
CA TYR A 80 -24.65 -4.56 -3.78
C TYR A 80 -24.06 -5.94 -4.04
N PRO A 81 -24.55 -6.99 -3.35
CA PRO A 81 -24.19 -8.34 -3.72
C PRO A 81 -24.59 -8.60 -5.18
N GLU A 82 -23.69 -9.23 -5.96
CA GLU A 82 -23.94 -9.63 -7.35
C GLU A 82 -24.91 -10.83 -7.46
N ASP A 83 -25.94 -10.89 -6.61
CA ASP A 83 -26.98 -11.92 -6.59
C ASP A 83 -28.29 -11.46 -7.27
N GLN A 84 -28.30 -10.30 -7.92
CA GLN A 84 -29.49 -9.72 -8.57
C GLN A 84 -29.40 -9.61 -10.11
N GLU A 85 -28.58 -10.44 -10.76
CA GLU A 85 -28.65 -10.60 -12.23
C GLU A 85 -28.87 -12.06 -12.59
N GLY A 86 -30.07 -12.55 -12.30
CA GLY A 86 -30.50 -13.86 -12.76
C GLY A 86 -31.65 -14.48 -11.98
N ILE A 87 -32.83 -13.84 -11.98
CA ILE A 87 -34.15 -14.44 -12.31
C ILE A 87 -35.02 -13.34 -12.92
#